data_AF-A0A6M8NUZ6-F1
#
_entry.id   AF-A0A6M8NUZ6-F1
#
_cell.length_a   1.000
_cell.length_b   1.000
_cell.length_c   1.000
_cell.angle_alpha   90.00
_cell.angle_beta   90.00
_cell.angle_gamma   90.00
#
_symmetry.space_group_name_H-M   'P 1'
#
loop_
_entity.id
_entity.type
_entity.pdbx_description
1 polymer ?
#
loop_
_entity_poly.entity_id
_entity_poly.type
_entity_poly.pdbx_seq_one_letter_code
_entity_poly.pdbx_strand_id
1 'polypeptide(L)'
;MNIDDFIQNNLPKKKTSVFDEHIDDINKLLELNYSQKQVIEFLKAKCKNRTGLSEQNLSFYLKKSKNKITPKVKNVDKDNSEKNILKENIEKKPIDIFANLKS
;
A
#
# COMPACT_ATOMS: atom_id res chain seq x y z
N MET A 1 -26.37 -33.13 -9.42
CA MET A 1 -25.54 -31.91 -9.51
C MET A 1 -26.26 -30.82 -8.75
N ASN A 2 -25.64 -30.22 -7.74
CA ASN A 2 -26.29 -29.24 -6.87
C ASN A 2 -26.26 -27.86 -7.55
N ILE A 3 -27.41 -27.18 -7.61
CA ILE A 3 -27.53 -25.86 -8.24
C ILE A 3 -26.70 -24.82 -7.48
N ASP A 4 -26.61 -24.94 -6.17
CA ASP A 4 -25.79 -24.07 -5.33
C ASP A 4 -24.29 -24.20 -5.65
N ASP A 5 -23.82 -25.44 -5.88
CA ASP A 5 -22.43 -25.69 -6.30
C ASP A 5 -22.14 -25.09 -7.68
N PHE A 6 -23.12 -25.14 -8.60
CA PHE A 6 -22.98 -24.52 -9.92
C PHE A 6 -22.88 -22.99 -9.82
N ILE A 7 -23.75 -22.36 -9.02
CA ILE A 7 -23.71 -20.89 -8.83
C ILE A 7 -22.39 -20.47 -8.17
N GLN A 8 -21.94 -21.17 -7.13
CA GLN A 8 -20.68 -20.83 -6.45
C GLN A 8 -19.45 -20.95 -7.35
N ASN A 9 -19.41 -21.99 -8.20
CA ASN A 9 -18.29 -22.18 -9.13
C ASN A 9 -18.25 -21.14 -10.26
N ASN A 10 -19.40 -20.53 -10.59
CA ASN A 10 -19.52 -19.52 -11.64
C ASN A 10 -19.47 -18.07 -11.13
N LEU A 11 -19.41 -17.85 -9.81
CA LEU A 11 -19.20 -16.50 -9.26
C LEU A 11 -17.81 -15.99 -9.65
N PRO A 12 -17.68 -14.73 -10.11
CA PRO A 12 -16.39 -14.15 -10.41
C PRO A 12 -15.53 -14.10 -9.16
N LYS A 13 -14.48 -14.92 -9.13
CA LYS A 13 -13.51 -14.94 -8.03
C LYS A 13 -12.81 -13.58 -7.97
N LYS A 14 -12.91 -12.90 -6.82
CA LYS A 14 -12.16 -11.67 -6.59
C LYS A 14 -10.67 -11.97 -6.75
N LYS A 15 -9.98 -11.26 -7.65
CA LYS A 15 -8.53 -11.36 -7.80
C LYS A 15 -7.88 -10.66 -6.61
N THR A 16 -7.44 -11.42 -5.62
CA THR A 16 -6.64 -10.95 -4.49
C THR A 16 -5.17 -10.87 -4.91
N SER A 17 -4.46 -9.83 -4.44
CA SER A 17 -3.01 -9.81 -4.62
C SER A 17 -2.38 -10.90 -3.77
N VAL A 18 -1.28 -11.49 -4.24
CA VAL A 18 -0.47 -12.43 -3.44
C VAL A 18 0.05 -11.75 -2.17
N PHE A 19 0.28 -10.43 -2.21
CA PHE A 19 0.64 -9.66 -1.02
C PHE A 19 -0.51 -9.51 -0.04
N ASP A 20 -1.76 -9.42 -0.51
CA ASP A 20 -2.94 -9.39 0.36
C ASP A 20 -3.19 -10.76 1.00
N GLU A 21 -2.98 -11.85 0.25
CA GLU A 21 -3.11 -13.24 0.74
C GLU A 21 -2.09 -13.56 1.86
N HIS A 22 -0.92 -12.92 1.84
CA HIS A 22 0.20 -13.19 2.75
C HIS A 22 0.61 -11.99 3.60
N ILE A 23 -0.29 -11.04 3.84
CA ILE A 23 0.03 -9.79 4.55
C ILE A 23 0.54 -10.02 5.97
N ASP A 24 0.00 -11.02 6.67
CA ASP A 24 0.40 -11.34 8.04
C ASP A 24 1.83 -11.88 8.10
N ASP A 25 2.19 -12.77 7.16
CA ASP A 25 3.55 -13.28 7.04
C ASP A 25 4.53 -12.16 6.68
N ILE A 26 4.15 -11.28 5.74
CA ILE A 26 4.96 -10.13 5.32
C ILE A 26 5.23 -9.21 6.51
N ASN A 27 4.20 -8.84 7.27
CA ASN A 27 4.34 -7.96 8.43
C ASN A 27 5.23 -8.59 9.50
N LYS A 28 5.03 -9.88 9.82
CA LYS A 28 5.85 -10.60 10.79
C LYS A 28 7.33 -10.61 10.38
N LEU A 29 7.63 -10.85 9.11
CA LEU A 29 9.02 -10.84 8.62
C LEU A 29 9.63 -9.42 8.69
N LEU A 30 8.85 -8.39 8.37
CA LEU A 30 9.33 -7.00 8.48
C LEU A 30 9.57 -6.59 9.94
N GLU A 31 8.75 -7.04 10.88
CA GLU A 31 8.95 -6.82 12.33
C GLU A 31 10.21 -7.50 12.86
N LEU A 32 10.56 -8.66 12.29
CA LEU A 32 11.80 -9.38 12.59
C LEU A 32 13.03 -8.80 11.85
N ASN A 33 12.91 -7.60 11.27
CA ASN A 33 13.95 -6.90 10.52
C ASN A 33 14.49 -7.66 9.28
N TYR A 34 13.69 -8.56 8.70
CA TYR A 34 14.05 -9.14 7.41
C TYR A 34 13.98 -8.08 6.30
N SER A 35 14.94 -8.14 5.39
CA SER A 35 14.96 -7.30 4.19
C SER A 35 13.82 -7.66 3.23
N GLN A 36 13.41 -6.71 2.38
CA GLN A 36 12.39 -6.96 1.36
C GLN A 36 12.79 -8.11 0.41
N LYS A 37 14.08 -8.27 0.12
CA LYS A 37 14.61 -9.41 -0.64
C LYS A 37 14.29 -10.76 0.02
N GLN A 38 14.57 -10.88 1.32
CA GLN A 38 14.29 -12.10 2.08
C GLN A 38 12.79 -12.39 2.16
N VAL A 39 11.96 -11.36 2.31
CA VAL A 39 10.49 -11.50 2.26
C VAL A 39 10.05 -12.05 0.90
N ILE A 40 10.60 -11.55 -0.20
CA ILE A 40 10.29 -12.05 -1.55
C ILE A 40 10.76 -13.48 -1.75
N GLU A 41 11.95 -13.85 -1.28
CA GLU A 41 12.45 -15.23 -1.34
C GLU A 41 11.53 -16.18 -0.57
N PHE A 42 11.10 -15.79 0.62
CA PHE A 42 10.11 -16.54 1.40
C PHE A 42 8.78 -16.70 0.63
N LEU A 43 8.24 -15.61 0.08
CA LEU A 43 6.99 -15.66 -0.67
C LEU A 43 7.10 -16.52 -1.94
N LYS A 44 8.25 -16.50 -2.63
CA LYS A 44 8.51 -17.36 -3.80
C LYS A 44 8.54 -18.83 -3.42
N ALA A 45 9.12 -19.18 -2.27
CA ALA A 45 9.12 -20.55 -1.77
C ALA A 45 7.71 -21.01 -1.35
N LYS A 46 6.93 -20.13 -0.74
CA LYS A 46 5.57 -20.42 -0.26
C LYS A 46 4.54 -20.49 -1.40
N CYS A 47 4.64 -19.59 -2.38
CA CYS A 47 3.70 -19.44 -3.47
C CYS A 47 4.23 -20.11 -4.74
N LYS A 48 3.91 -21.40 -4.94
CA LYS A 48 4.28 -22.09 -6.19
C LYS A 48 3.68 -21.35 -7.40
N ASN A 49 4.52 -20.94 -8.36
CA ASN A 49 4.16 -20.38 -9.66
C ASN A 49 3.42 -19.03 -9.69
N ARG A 50 3.62 -18.14 -8.71
CA ARG A 50 3.06 -16.77 -8.76
C ARG A 50 4.03 -15.78 -9.44
N THR A 51 3.56 -15.06 -10.45
CA THR A 51 4.29 -13.98 -11.11
C THR A 51 4.19 -12.67 -10.31
N GLY A 52 5.12 -11.74 -10.53
CA GLY A 52 5.08 -10.41 -9.89
C GLY A 52 5.62 -10.34 -8.45
N LEU A 53 6.26 -11.40 -7.95
CA LEU A 53 7.00 -11.36 -6.68
C LEU A 53 8.40 -10.75 -6.89
N SER A 54 8.48 -9.42 -6.79
CA SER A 54 9.72 -8.65 -6.85
C SER A 54 9.80 -7.66 -5.69
N GLU A 55 11.02 -7.27 -5.31
CA GLU A 55 11.25 -6.27 -4.25
C GLU A 55 10.59 -4.94 -4.58
N GLN A 56 10.64 -4.54 -5.86
CA GLN A 56 9.97 -3.32 -6.34
C GLN A 56 8.46 -3.39 -6.14
N ASN A 57 7.82 -4.52 -6.46
CA ASN A 57 6.37 -4.69 -6.28
C ASN A 57 5.98 -4.71 -4.80
N LEU A 58 6.77 -5.37 -3.95
CA LEU A 58 6.55 -5.34 -2.50
C LEU A 58 6.71 -3.91 -1.96
N SER A 59 7.74 -3.18 -2.38
CA SER A 59 7.95 -1.78 -2.02
C SER A 59 6.76 -0.90 -2.41
N PHE A 60 6.26 -1.04 -3.64
CA PHE A 60 5.06 -0.32 -4.09
C PHE A 60 3.82 -0.69 -3.28
N TYR A 61 3.63 -1.98 -3.01
CA TYR A 61 2.52 -2.47 -2.21
C TYR A 61 2.55 -1.87 -0.79
N LEU A 62 3.69 -1.90 -0.12
CA LEU A 62 3.89 -1.34 1.22
C LEU A 62 3.74 0.19 1.25
N LYS A 63 4.13 0.91 0.19
CA LYS A 63 3.88 2.35 0.08
C LYS A 63 2.39 2.65 -0.12
N LYS A 64 1.71 1.85 -0.94
CA LYS A 64 0.27 2.00 -1.20
C LYS A 64 -0.55 1.72 0.05
N SER A 65 -0.18 0.73 0.86
CA SER A 65 -0.84 0.44 2.12
C SER A 65 -0.65 1.56 3.15
N LYS A 66 0.55 2.16 3.24
CA LYS A 66 0.83 3.34 4.07
C LYS A 66 0.01 4.57 3.68
N ASN A 67 -0.32 4.72 2.40
CA ASN A 67 -1.15 5.82 1.91
C ASN A 67 -2.65 5.58 2.07
N LYS A 68 -3.08 4.39 2.51
CA LYS A 68 -4.44 4.14 3.02
C LYS A 68 -4.57 4.59 4.48
N ILE A 69 -3.98 5.73 4.82
CA ILE A 69 -4.43 6.50 5.99
C ILE A 69 -5.83 6.96 5.61
N THR A 70 -6.82 6.13 5.94
CA THR A 70 -8.13 6.65 6.34
C THR A 70 -7.85 7.86 7.21
N PRO A 71 -8.38 9.06 6.93
CA PRO A 71 -8.40 10.11 7.94
C PRO A 71 -9.19 9.50 9.09
N LYS A 72 -8.47 8.94 10.06
CA LYS A 72 -9.01 8.48 11.31
C LYS A 72 -9.43 9.78 11.97
N VAL A 73 -10.67 10.18 11.71
CA VAL A 73 -11.31 11.29 12.40
C VAL A 73 -11.20 10.92 13.86
N LYS A 74 -10.22 11.51 14.54
CA LYS A 74 -10.12 11.50 15.98
C LYS A 74 -11.28 12.37 16.44
N ASN A 75 -12.47 11.78 16.54
CA ASN A 75 -13.54 12.35 17.34
C ASN A 75 -13.13 12.14 18.79
N VAL A 76 -12.30 13.06 19.27
CA VAL A 76 -12.00 13.24 20.69
C VAL A 76 -12.10 14.73 20.96
N ASP A 77 -13.09 15.04 21.79
CA ASP A 77 -13.28 16.24 22.61
C ASP A 77 -13.88 17.51 21.98
N LYS A 78 -15.22 17.54 22.11
CA LYS A 78 -16.02 18.61 22.72
C LYS A 78 -15.18 19.65 23.49
N ASP A 79 -15.08 20.88 22.96
CA ASP A 79 -15.54 22.13 23.59
C ASP A 79 -14.93 23.37 22.89
N ASN A 80 -15.82 24.29 22.50
CA ASN A 80 -15.64 25.74 22.37
C ASN A 80 -14.28 26.30 21.92
N SER A 81 -14.20 26.80 20.69
CA SER A 81 -14.22 28.25 20.38
C SER A 81 -13.61 28.56 19.00
N GLU A 82 -14.33 29.40 18.26
CA GLU A 82 -13.92 30.02 17.01
C GLU A 82 -12.56 30.74 17.13
N LYS A 83 -11.73 30.65 16.07
CA LYS A 83 -11.10 31.81 15.40
C LYS A 83 -10.12 31.39 14.30
N ASN A 84 -10.50 31.74 13.07
CA ASN A 84 -9.66 32.17 11.94
C ASN A 84 -8.14 32.03 12.06
N ILE A 85 -7.51 31.22 11.20
CA ILE A 85 -6.26 31.60 10.51
C ILE A 85 -6.26 31.01 9.08
N LEU A 86 -6.54 31.90 8.13
CA LEU A 86 -6.31 31.76 6.70
C LEU A 86 -4.79 31.76 6.43
N LYS A 87 -4.21 30.72 5.81
CA LYS A 87 -2.87 30.82 5.18
C LYS A 87 -2.78 30.00 3.89
N GLU A 88 -3.07 30.73 2.81
CA GLU A 88 -2.49 30.71 1.47
C GLU A 88 -1.90 29.41 0.89
N ASN A 89 -2.54 28.99 -0.20
CA ASN A 89 -1.98 28.18 -1.28
C ASN A 89 -0.66 28.79 -1.79
N ILE A 90 0.47 28.14 -1.52
CA ILE A 90 1.70 28.35 -2.28
C ILE A 90 1.93 27.09 -3.12
N GLU A 91 1.41 27.10 -4.34
CA GLU A 91 1.89 26.21 -5.41
C GLU A 91 3.36 26.53 -5.68
N LYS A 92 4.26 25.74 -5.08
CA LYS A 92 5.69 25.83 -5.40
C LYS A 92 5.91 25.22 -6.79
N LYS A 93 6.19 26.07 -7.78
CA LYS A 93 6.67 25.64 -9.10
C LYS A 93 8.00 24.89 -8.94
N PRO A 94 8.28 23.86 -9.76
CA PRO A 94 9.57 23.18 -9.72
C PRO A 94 10.70 24.15 -10.07
N ILE A 95 11.77 24.11 -9.28
CA ILE A 95 12.99 24.89 -9.50
C ILE A 95 13.78 24.24 -10.62
N ASP A 96 14.06 24.99 -11.69
CA ASP A 96 14.80 24.50 -12.84
C ASP A 96 16.32 24.69 -12.62
N ILE A 97 17.01 23.60 -12.31
CA ILE A 97 18.41 23.60 -11.83
C ILE A 97 19.40 23.84 -12.98
N PHE A 98 18.98 23.64 -14.23
CA PHE A 98 19.85 23.74 -15.41
C PHE A 98 20.04 25.17 -15.93
N ALA A 99 19.31 26.14 -15.39
CA ALA A 99 19.31 27.51 -15.91
C ALA A 99 20.67 28.24 -15.79
N ASN A 100 21.55 27.80 -14.89
CA ASN A 100 22.84 28.47 -14.64
C ASN A 100 24.07 27.65 -15.07
N LEU A 101 23.88 26.59 -15.84
CA LEU A 101 24.97 25.87 -16.51
C LEU A 101 25.10 26.42 -17.93
N LYS A 102 25.78 27.57 -18.08
CA LYS A 102 26.35 27.97 -19.37
C LYS A 102 27.85 27.77 -19.35
N SER A 103 28.28 27.12 -20.45
CA SER A 103 29.66 26.85 -20.89
C SER A 103 30.54 28.09 -20.95
#